data_AF-A0A2P2L745-F1
#
_entry.id   AF-A0A2P2L745-F1
#
_cell.length_a   1.000
_cell.length_b   1.000
_cell.length_c   1.000
_cell.angle_alpha   90.00
_cell.angle_beta   90.00
_cell.angle_gamma   90.00
#
_symmetry.space_group_name_H-M   'P 1'
#
loop_
_entity.id
_entity.type
_entity.pdbx_description
1 polymer ?
#
loop_
_entity_poly.entity_id
_entity_poly.type
_entity_poly.pdbx_seq_one_letter_code
_entity_poly.pdbx_strand_id
1 'polypeptide(L)'
;MGTLALDTGCVDLAIYQLLGLKELKKGDLRSPRVLMLLSSLLERSIHRNEMLSETTDIEDVVTVFHGLRAPSVSIRQYIDRIFRYSGCSPSCFVVAQIYLDRFLRQNNVRLTSLNVHRLLITSIMLAAKFNDDA
;
A
#
# COMPACT_ATOMS: atom_id res chain seq x y z
N MET A 1 -22.42 36.86 15.62
CA MET A 1 -21.91 35.48 15.77
C MET A 1 -21.36 35.06 14.42
N GLY A 2 -20.05 35.19 14.22
CA GLY A 2 -19.39 34.85 12.97
C GLY A 2 -19.04 33.37 12.94
N THR A 3 -19.48 32.67 11.90
CA THR A 3 -19.17 31.27 11.65
C THR A 3 -17.70 31.17 11.23
N LEU A 4 -16.88 30.49 12.04
CA LEU A 4 -15.52 30.12 11.67
C LEU A 4 -15.57 29.06 10.57
N ALA A 5 -15.51 29.50 9.32
CA ALA A 5 -15.11 28.65 8.21
C ALA A 5 -13.63 28.33 8.40
N LEU A 6 -13.35 27.28 9.17
CA LEU A 6 -11.99 26.78 9.34
C LEU A 6 -11.47 26.26 7.99
N ASP A 7 -10.26 26.70 7.70
CA ASP A 7 -9.38 26.51 6.55
C ASP A 7 -9.05 25.03 6.24
N THR A 8 -10.09 24.20 6.12
CA THR A 8 -9.98 22.74 5.98
C THR A 8 -9.38 22.38 4.61
N GLY A 9 -9.67 23.18 3.58
CA GLY A 9 -9.15 22.98 2.23
C GLY A 9 -7.65 23.26 2.07
N CYS A 10 -7.09 24.22 2.83
CA CYS A 10 -5.66 24.55 2.77
C CYS A 10 -4.81 23.45 3.44
N VAL A 11 -5.26 22.96 4.59
CA VAL A 11 -4.58 21.90 5.34
C VAL A 11 -4.58 20.59 4.56
N ASP A 12 -5.72 20.20 3.98
CA ASP A 12 -5.81 19.00 3.16
C ASP A 12 -4.84 19.07 1.98
N LEU A 13 -4.88 20.18 1.21
CA LEU A 13 -4.00 20.36 0.05
C LEU A 13 -2.52 20.27 0.42
N ALA A 14 -2.12 20.84 1.56
CA ALA A 14 -0.76 20.75 2.08
C ALA A 14 -0.36 19.31 2.42
N ILE A 15 -1.27 18.52 3.01
CA ILE A 15 -1.04 17.10 3.32
C ILE A 15 -0.91 16.28 2.03
N TYR A 16 -1.80 16.44 1.05
CA TYR A 16 -1.71 15.75 -0.24
C TYR A 16 -0.39 16.06 -0.95
N GLN A 17 0.07 17.32 -0.90
CA GLN A 17 1.34 17.72 -1.49
C GLN A 17 2.54 17.15 -0.71
N LEU A 18 2.49 17.17 0.63
CA LEU A 18 3.54 16.60 1.47
C LEU A 18 3.71 15.09 1.26
N LEU A 19 2.60 14.37 1.13
CA LEU A 19 2.58 12.93 0.85
C LEU A 19 3.02 12.59 -0.59
N GLY A 20 3.04 13.58 -1.49
CA GLY A 20 3.34 13.38 -2.90
C GLY A 20 2.17 12.76 -3.68
N LEU A 21 0.93 13.02 -3.26
CA LEU A 21 -0.28 12.53 -3.90
C LEU A 21 -0.80 13.44 -5.02
N LYS A 22 -0.33 14.69 -5.07
CA LYS A 22 -0.66 15.62 -6.17
C LYS A 22 0.22 15.32 -7.38
N GLU A 23 -0.36 15.36 -8.58
CA GLU A 23 0.32 15.20 -9.87
C GLU A 23 1.70 15.88 -9.88
N LEU A 24 2.76 15.07 -9.80
CA LEU A 24 4.12 15.53 -10.08
C LEU A 24 4.17 15.85 -11.56
N LYS A 25 4.63 17.06 -11.92
CA LYS A 25 4.88 17.40 -13.32
C LYS A 25 5.71 16.27 -13.93
N LYS A 26 5.20 15.71 -15.03
CA LYS A 26 5.77 14.57 -15.78
C LYS A 26 7.28 14.80 -16.00
N GLY A 27 8.12 14.21 -15.13
CA GLY A 27 9.56 14.48 -15.10
C GLY A 27 10.23 14.38 -13.71
N ASP A 28 9.50 14.54 -12.61
CA ASP A 28 10.08 14.36 -11.28
C ASP A 28 10.21 12.87 -10.91
N LEU A 29 11.43 12.33 -10.99
CA LEU A 29 11.75 10.94 -10.67
C LEU A 29 11.70 10.59 -9.16
N ARG A 30 11.25 11.53 -8.30
CA ARG A 30 11.22 11.31 -6.85
C ARG A 30 10.05 10.42 -6.48
N SER A 31 10.34 9.28 -5.84
CA SER A 31 9.35 8.39 -5.24
C SER A 31 8.50 9.19 -4.22
N PRO A 32 7.17 9.21 -4.35
CA PRO A 32 6.28 9.90 -3.42
C PRO A 32 6.51 9.46 -1.98
N ARG A 33 6.41 10.39 -1.02
CA ARG A 33 6.63 10.08 0.40
C ARG A 33 5.64 9.02 0.90
N VAL A 34 4.43 9.00 0.37
CA VAL A 34 3.43 7.99 0.69
C VAL A 34 3.94 6.57 0.43
N LEU A 35 4.70 6.32 -0.65
CA LEU A 35 5.21 4.98 -0.96
C LEU A 35 6.17 4.47 0.11
N MET A 36 7.00 5.36 0.65
CA MET A 36 7.90 5.05 1.77
C MET A 36 7.12 4.70 3.04
N LEU A 37 6.08 5.48 3.34
CA LEU A 37 5.27 5.24 4.53
C LEU A 37 4.55 3.89 4.40
N LEU A 38 3.93 3.62 3.25
CA LEU A 38 3.24 2.36 2.99
C LEU A 38 4.18 1.16 3.05
N SER A 39 5.38 1.24 2.46
CA SER A 39 6.36 0.16 2.58
C SER A 39 6.74 -0.12 4.03
N SER A 40 6.98 0.93 4.82
CA SER A 40 7.35 0.78 6.24
C SER A 40 6.23 0.19 7.08
N LEU A 41 4.96 0.52 6.78
CA LEU A 41 3.80 -0.01 7.47
C LEU A 41 3.60 -1.50 7.16
N LEU A 42 3.76 -1.90 5.89
CA LEU A 42 3.69 -3.29 5.48
C LEU A 42 4.78 -4.14 6.10
N GLU A 43 6.04 -3.66 6.07
CA GLU A 43 7.18 -4.35 6.68
C GLU A 43 6.96 -4.56 8.18
N ARG A 44 6.47 -3.54 8.90
CA ARG A 44 6.10 -3.65 10.33
C ARG A 44 4.96 -4.64 10.55
N SER A 45 3.95 -4.63 9.69
CA SER A 45 2.81 -5.55 9.80
C SER A 45 3.25 -7.01 9.62
N ILE A 46 4.07 -7.28 8.60
CA ILE A 46 4.62 -8.62 8.34
C ILE A 46 5.45 -9.10 9.51
N HIS A 47 6.39 -8.26 9.99
CA HIS A 47 7.25 -8.63 11.11
C HIS A 47 6.42 -8.98 12.36
N ARG A 48 5.38 -8.20 12.66
CA ARG A 48 4.47 -8.49 13.77
C ARG A 48 3.70 -9.80 13.57
N ASN A 49 3.20 -10.06 12.36
CA ASN A 49 2.41 -11.26 12.07
C ASN A 49 3.26 -12.54 12.11
N GLU A 50 4.50 -12.49 11.62
CA GLU A 50 5.43 -13.61 11.63
C GLU A 50 5.84 -13.95 13.09
N MET A 51 6.14 -12.94 13.92
CA MET A 51 6.39 -13.13 15.36
C MET A 51 5.19 -13.76 16.11
N LEU A 52 3.96 -13.39 15.75
CA LEU A 52 2.76 -14.00 16.33
C LEU A 52 2.54 -15.44 15.86
N SER A 53 3.00 -15.78 14.66
CA SER A 53 2.85 -17.13 14.11
C SER A 53 3.84 -18.11 14.73
N GLU A 54 4.99 -17.65 15.21
CA GLU A 54 5.91 -18.48 16.00
C GLU A 54 5.36 -18.83 17.39
N THR A 55 4.45 -18.02 17.93
CA THR A 55 3.91 -18.18 19.29
C THR A 55 2.54 -18.85 19.35
N THR A 56 1.84 -18.94 18.22
CA THR A 56 0.49 -19.52 18.13
C THR A 56 0.48 -20.66 17.10
N ASP A 57 0.07 -21.86 17.52
CA ASP A 57 -0.04 -23.06 16.68
C ASP A 57 -1.29 -23.02 15.76
N ILE A 58 -1.65 -21.80 15.30
CA ILE A 58 -2.81 -21.55 14.45
C ILE A 58 -2.33 -21.61 13.01
N GLU A 59 -2.79 -22.62 12.28
CA GLU A 59 -2.54 -22.72 10.84
C GLU A 59 -3.17 -21.55 10.10
N ASP A 60 -2.34 -20.76 9.41
CA ASP A 60 -2.82 -19.68 8.54
C ASP A 60 -3.53 -20.25 7.31
N VAL A 61 -4.64 -19.62 6.93
CA VAL A 61 -5.37 -19.99 5.71
C VAL A 61 -4.48 -19.73 4.48
N VAL A 62 -4.06 -20.81 3.82
CA VAL A 62 -3.26 -20.73 2.60
C VAL A 62 -4.14 -20.26 1.45
N THR A 63 -3.71 -19.17 0.81
CA THR A 63 -4.39 -18.58 -0.36
C THR A 63 -3.54 -18.69 -1.62
N VAL A 64 -4.16 -18.46 -2.78
CA VAL A 64 -3.46 -18.36 -4.08
C VAL A 64 -2.37 -17.28 -4.14
N PHE A 65 -2.36 -16.37 -3.16
CA PHE A 65 -1.37 -15.33 -3.04
C PHE A 65 -0.11 -15.78 -2.27
N HIS A 66 -0.11 -16.96 -1.64
CA HIS A 66 1.09 -17.47 -0.98
C HIS A 66 2.06 -18.08 -2.00
N GLY A 67 3.31 -17.60 -1.98
CA GLY A 67 4.42 -18.24 -2.67
C GLY A 67 5.04 -19.36 -1.83
N LEU A 68 5.75 -20.28 -2.50
CA LEU A 68 6.56 -21.31 -1.84
C LEU A 68 7.77 -20.72 -1.09
N ARG A 69 8.22 -19.54 -1.49
CA ARG A 69 9.37 -18.84 -0.91
C ARG A 69 9.16 -17.33 -1.01
N ALA A 70 9.59 -16.61 0.03
CA ALA A 70 9.61 -15.15 0.03
C ALA A 70 10.54 -14.62 -1.09
N PRO A 71 10.09 -13.63 -1.89
CA PRO A 71 10.94 -12.96 -2.86
C PRO A 71 12.15 -12.26 -2.21
N SER A 72 13.29 -12.24 -2.90
CA SER A 72 14.51 -11.56 -2.41
C SER A 72 14.45 -10.02 -2.52
N VAL A 73 13.52 -9.50 -3.33
CA VAL A 73 13.30 -8.06 -3.48
C VAL A 73 12.53 -7.51 -2.28
N SER A 74 13.03 -6.42 -1.68
CA SER A 74 12.33 -5.81 -0.54
C SER A 74 10.99 -5.20 -0.96
N ILE A 75 10.10 -5.02 0.01
CA ILE A 75 8.77 -4.43 -0.24
C ILE A 75 8.93 -3.01 -0.78
N ARG A 76 9.83 -2.22 -0.20
CA ARG A 76 10.13 -0.88 -0.69
C ARG A 76 10.61 -0.89 -2.15
N GLN A 77 11.61 -1.72 -2.48
CA GLN A 77 12.11 -1.82 -3.85
C GLN A 77 11.03 -2.29 -4.83
N TYR A 78 10.14 -3.18 -4.38
CA TYR A 78 9.05 -3.67 -5.18
C TYR A 78 8.00 -2.59 -5.46
N ILE A 79 7.57 -1.83 -4.44
CA ILE A 79 6.65 -0.70 -4.59
C ILE A 79 7.25 0.37 -5.51
N ASP A 80 8.53 0.73 -5.33
CA ASP A 80 9.20 1.72 -6.18
C ASP A 80 9.29 1.26 -7.65
N ARG A 81 9.48 -0.05 -7.89
CA ARG A 81 9.43 -0.62 -9.25
C ARG A 81 8.04 -0.54 -9.84
N ILE A 82 7.00 -0.91 -9.09
CA ILE A 82 5.61 -0.81 -9.57
C ILE A 82 5.32 0.63 -9.94
N PHE A 83 5.59 1.60 -9.06
CA PHE A 83 5.36 3.01 -9.34
C PHE A 83 6.09 3.51 -10.59
N ARG A 84 7.36 3.10 -10.77
CA ARG A 84 8.15 3.49 -11.94
C ARG A 84 7.58 2.97 -13.26
N TYR A 85 6.99 1.78 -13.27
CA TYR A 85 6.62 1.09 -14.50
C TYR A 85 5.12 1.03 -14.77
N SER A 86 4.26 1.22 -13.77
CA SER A 86 2.80 1.15 -13.94
C SER A 86 2.21 2.40 -14.59
N GLY A 87 2.83 3.56 -14.37
CA GLY A 87 2.27 4.86 -14.78
C GLY A 87 1.01 5.27 -14.02
N CYS A 88 0.63 4.56 -12.95
CA CYS A 88 -0.55 4.89 -12.15
C CYS A 88 -0.28 6.00 -11.15
N SER A 89 -1.34 6.70 -10.76
CA SER A 89 -1.33 7.79 -9.81
C SER A 89 -0.84 7.31 -8.43
N PRO A 90 -0.12 8.14 -7.65
CA PRO A 90 0.27 7.80 -6.29
C PRO A 90 -0.92 7.44 -5.37
N SER A 91 -2.10 8.00 -5.65
CA SER A 91 -3.36 7.65 -4.96
C SER A 91 -3.72 6.17 -5.08
N CYS A 92 -3.40 5.52 -6.20
CA CYS A 92 -3.67 4.09 -6.39
C CYS A 92 -3.00 3.22 -5.31
N PHE A 93 -1.84 3.62 -4.81
CA PHE A 93 -1.14 2.89 -3.75
C PHE A 93 -1.85 2.99 -2.41
N VAL A 94 -2.48 4.14 -2.13
CA VAL A 94 -3.30 4.33 -0.92
C VAL A 94 -4.55 3.46 -0.99
N VAL A 95 -5.25 3.49 -2.12
CA VAL A 95 -6.45 2.65 -2.34
C VAL A 95 -6.10 1.16 -2.29
N ALA A 96 -4.96 0.77 -2.85
CA ALA A 96 -4.46 -0.60 -2.81
C ALA A 96 -4.24 -1.12 -1.39
N GLN A 97 -3.79 -0.28 -0.45
CA GLN A 97 -3.68 -0.66 0.96
C GLN A 97 -5.04 -0.90 1.59
N ILE A 98 -6.05 -0.11 1.25
CA ILE A 98 -7.42 -0.32 1.72
C ILE A 98 -7.95 -1.67 1.21
N TYR A 99 -7.69 -2.01 -0.05
CA TYR A 99 -8.07 -3.31 -0.62
C TYR A 99 -7.36 -4.48 0.05
N LEU A 100 -6.05 -4.33 0.32
CA LEU A 100 -5.26 -5.30 1.07
C LEU A 100 -5.88 -5.54 2.45
N ASP A 101 -6.10 -4.49 3.24
CA ASP A 101 -6.64 -4.57 4.59
C ASP A 101 -8.05 -5.17 4.64
N ARG A 102 -8.88 -4.90 3.63
CA ARG A 102 -10.21 -5.52 3.50
C ARG A 102 -10.11 -7.00 3.21
N PHE A 103 -9.24 -7.40 2.28
CA PHE A 103 -9.01 -8.79 1.93
C PHE A 103 -8.52 -9.60 3.13
N LEU A 104 -7.51 -9.09 3.85
CA LEU A 104 -6.94 -9.78 5.02
C LEU A 104 -8.01 -9.99 6.12
N ARG A 105 -8.80 -8.95 6.42
CA ARG A 105 -9.86 -9.02 7.44
C ARG A 105 -11.01 -9.95 7.06
N GLN A 106 -11.46 -9.91 5.82
CA GLN A 106 -12.62 -10.71 5.37
C GLN A 106 -12.29 -12.21 5.26
N ASN A 107 -11.05 -12.55 4.93
CA ASN A 107 -10.63 -13.93 4.73
C ASN A 107 -9.90 -14.52 5.93
N ASN A 108 -9.74 -13.76 7.02
CA ASN A 108 -8.93 -14.13 8.19
C ASN A 108 -7.51 -14.59 7.80
N VAL A 109 -6.89 -13.90 6.84
CA VAL A 109 -5.54 -14.19 6.34
C VAL A 109 -4.57 -13.19 6.95
N ARG A 110 -3.42 -13.68 7.44
CA ARG A 110 -2.34 -12.80 7.92
C ARG A 110 -1.44 -12.36 6.77
N LEU A 111 -0.96 -11.12 6.84
CA LEU A 111 0.02 -10.62 5.89
C LEU A 111 1.41 -11.15 6.26
N THR A 112 2.09 -11.81 5.34
CA THR A 112 3.41 -12.43 5.57
C THR A 112 4.35 -12.16 4.40
N SER A 113 5.65 -12.45 4.59
CA SER A 113 6.64 -12.37 3.51
C SER A 113 6.33 -13.28 2.31
N LEU A 114 5.49 -14.31 2.50
CA LEU A 114 5.09 -15.26 1.44
C LEU A 114 3.97 -14.72 0.54
N ASN A 115 3.13 -13.80 1.03
CA ASN A 115 1.94 -13.35 0.31
C ASN A 115 1.94 -11.87 -0.09
N VAL A 116 2.73 -11.02 0.58
CA VAL A 116 2.68 -9.57 0.40
C VAL A 116 2.93 -9.12 -1.04
N HIS A 117 3.93 -9.65 -1.75
CA HIS A 117 4.26 -9.17 -3.10
C HIS A 117 3.14 -9.46 -4.10
N ARG A 118 2.51 -10.62 -4.00
CA ARG A 118 1.40 -11.03 -4.90
C ARG A 118 0.14 -10.25 -4.58
N LEU A 119 -0.16 -10.06 -3.30
CA LEU A 119 -1.28 -9.23 -2.87
C LEU A 119 -1.12 -7.78 -3.30
N LEU A 120 0.08 -7.19 -3.13
CA LEU A 120 0.35 -5.79 -3.46
C LEU A 120 0.14 -5.48 -4.95
N ILE A 121 0.72 -6.26 -5.85
CA ILE A 121 0.54 -5.99 -7.28
C ILE A 121 -0.92 -6.15 -7.69
N THR A 122 -1.61 -7.15 -7.14
CA THR A 122 -3.03 -7.38 -7.42
C THR A 122 -3.88 -6.21 -6.95
N SER A 123 -3.67 -5.73 -5.72
CA SER A 123 -4.44 -4.61 -5.18
C SER A 123 -4.13 -3.28 -5.88
N ILE A 124 -2.88 -3.04 -6.29
CA ILE A 124 -2.49 -1.85 -7.05
C ILE A 124 -3.07 -1.88 -8.46
N MET A 125 -3.03 -3.02 -9.15
CA MET A 125 -3.65 -3.15 -10.48
C MET A 125 -5.16 -2.93 -10.44
N LEU A 126 -5.84 -3.45 -9.41
CA LEU A 126 -7.26 -3.18 -9.21
C LEU A 126 -7.50 -1.69 -8.95
N ALA A 127 -6.74 -1.07 -8.05
CA ALA A 127 -6.87 0.36 -7.76
C ALA A 127 -6.65 1.23 -9.01
N ALA A 128 -5.61 0.95 -9.80
CA ALA A 128 -5.34 1.68 -11.05
C ALA A 128 -6.49 1.55 -12.05
N LYS A 129 -7.00 0.33 -12.25
CA LYS A 129 -8.13 0.08 -13.16
C LYS A 129 -9.40 0.86 -12.79
N PHE A 130 -9.65 1.08 -11.50
CA PHE A 130 -10.86 1.78 -11.07
C PHE A 130 -10.67 3.28 -10.88
N ASN A 131 -9.46 3.75 -10.60
CA ASN A 131 -9.20 5.14 -10.23
C ASN A 131 -8.59 5.97 -11.36
N ASP A 132 -7.80 5.35 -12.25
CA ASP A 132 -7.07 6.06 -13.29
C ASP A 132 -7.63 5.78 -14.70
N ASP A 133 -8.28 4.63 -14.93
CA ASP A 133 -8.95 4.32 -16.21
C ASP A 133 -10.42 4.82 -16.28
N ALA A 134 -10.95 5.37 -15.18
CA ALA A 134 -12.36 5.76 -15.04
C ALA A 134 -12.68 7.16 -15.58
#